data_AF-A0ABD1UE43-F1
#
_entry.id   AF-A0ABD1UE43-F1
#
_cell.length_a   1.000
_cell.length_b   1.000
_cell.length_c   1.000
_cell.angle_alpha   90.00
_cell.angle_beta   90.00
_cell.angle_gamma   90.00
#
_symmetry.space_group_name_H-M   'P 1'
#
loop_
_entity.id
_entity.type
_entity.pdbx_description
1 polymer ?
#
loop_
_entity_poly.entity_id
_entity_poly.type
_entity_poly.pdbx_seq_one_letter_code
_entity_poly.pdbx_strand_id
1 'polypeptide(L)'
;METFNRPSFFQDIQSRELNGFRVRKRPYYMGNESQDLAPIGAVAVEHDGDPSPPMALSFCKTNKNAHILALTDEGGYIGLYNTRQKFPDSTHYEENAEKAKVSEWVAHDNAIFDICWIKEDTNLLTASGDQSVSDLASTKLYFNFPTA
;
A
#
# COMPACT_ATOMS: atom_id res chain seq x y z
N MET A 1 -18.88 35.88 40.44
CA MET A 1 -19.06 34.41 40.47
C MET A 1 -19.15 33.98 39.01
N GLU A 2 -18.01 33.64 38.41
CA GLU A 2 -17.98 33.32 36.98
C GLU A 2 -18.44 31.88 36.77
N THR A 3 -19.53 31.72 36.03
CA THR A 3 -20.09 30.43 35.65
C THR A 3 -19.35 29.93 34.41
N PHE A 4 -18.49 28.93 34.58
CA PHE A 4 -17.88 28.22 33.45
C PHE A 4 -18.97 27.44 32.72
N ASN A 5 -19.42 27.97 31.58
CA ASN A 5 -20.35 27.31 30.69
C ASN A 5 -19.57 26.23 29.94
N ARG A 6 -19.67 24.97 30.39
CA ARG A 6 -19.02 23.84 29.69
C ARG A 6 -19.81 23.55 28.41
N PRO A 7 -19.16 23.51 27.23
CA PRO A 7 -19.85 23.14 26.00
C PRO A 7 -20.43 21.73 26.15
N SER A 8 -21.60 21.51 25.56
CA SER A 8 -22.25 20.21 25.64
C SER A 8 -21.45 19.18 24.84
N PHE A 9 -21.55 17.90 25.23
CA PHE A 9 -20.89 16.80 24.52
C PHE A 9 -21.17 16.80 23.01
N PHE A 10 -22.38 17.21 22.60
CA PHE A 10 -22.75 17.32 21.19
C PHE A 10 -22.07 18.49 20.48
N GLN A 11 -21.79 19.61 21.17
CA GLN A 11 -20.99 20.71 20.63
C GLN A 11 -19.51 20.32 20.46
N ASP A 12 -18.98 19.50 21.37
CA ASP A 12 -17.62 18.97 21.24
C ASP A 12 -17.51 17.97 20.07
N ILE A 13 -18.55 17.18 19.80
CA ILE A 13 -18.61 16.34 18.60
C ILE A 13 -18.68 17.20 17.33
N GLN A 14 -19.59 18.18 17.30
CA GLN A 14 -19.79 19.03 16.14
C GLN A 14 -18.57 19.93 15.83
N SER A 15 -17.82 20.35 16.85
CA SER A 15 -16.55 21.08 16.65
C SER A 15 -15.40 20.18 16.19
N ARG A 16 -15.51 18.87 16.40
CA ARG A 16 -14.58 17.84 15.91
C ARG A 16 -15.01 17.24 14.57
N GLU A 17 -16.23 17.51 14.10
CA GLU A 17 -16.61 17.24 12.73
C GLU A 17 -15.71 18.09 11.83
N LEU A 18 -14.78 17.43 11.15
CA LEU A 18 -14.04 18.03 10.06
C LEU A 18 -15.09 18.51 9.06
N ASN A 19 -15.36 19.82 9.00
CA ASN A 19 -16.18 20.44 7.97
C ASN A 19 -15.72 19.85 6.65
N GLY A 20 -16.51 18.91 6.11
CA GLY A 20 -16.01 17.93 5.16
C GLY A 20 -15.32 18.64 4.03
N PHE A 21 -13.98 18.65 4.04
CA PHE A 21 -13.25 18.96 2.84
C PHE A 21 -13.80 17.96 1.85
N ARG A 22 -14.49 18.47 0.82
CA ARG A 22 -14.85 17.67 -0.34
C ARG A 22 -13.51 17.14 -0.81
N VAL A 23 -13.18 15.90 -0.43
CA VAL A 23 -11.91 15.26 -0.78
C VAL A 23 -11.79 15.53 -2.25
N ARG A 24 -10.75 16.26 -2.65
CA ARG A 24 -10.55 16.62 -4.06
C ARG A 24 -10.61 15.27 -4.76
N LYS A 25 -11.70 15.00 -5.48
CA LYS A 25 -11.88 13.73 -6.17
C LYS A 25 -10.64 13.63 -7.04
N ARG A 26 -9.69 12.77 -6.64
CA ARG A 26 -8.53 12.54 -7.47
C ARG A 26 -9.11 12.01 -8.77
N PRO A 27 -8.75 12.59 -9.94
CA PRO A 27 -9.29 12.09 -11.19
C PRO A 27 -9.05 10.59 -11.25
N TYR A 28 -10.11 9.84 -11.49
CA TYR A 28 -9.99 8.43 -11.83
C TYR A 28 -9.47 8.43 -13.27
N TYR A 29 -8.14 8.33 -13.42
CA TYR A 29 -7.47 8.35 -14.71
C TYR A 29 -7.68 7.00 -15.40
N MET A 30 -8.84 6.83 -16.03
CA MET A 30 -9.07 5.79 -17.03
C MET A 30 -8.86 6.43 -18.41
N GLY A 31 -7.78 6.05 -19.09
CA GLY A 31 -7.48 6.51 -20.44
C GLY A 31 -6.26 7.44 -20.53
N ASN A 32 -5.69 7.51 -21.74
CA ASN A 32 -4.46 8.17 -22.19
C ASN A 32 -4.29 9.69 -21.87
N GLU A 33 -4.99 10.23 -20.88
CA GLU A 33 -4.89 11.62 -20.42
C GLU A 33 -3.84 11.80 -19.30
N SER A 34 -2.83 10.94 -19.26
CA SER A 34 -1.64 11.05 -18.41
C SER A 34 -0.52 11.86 -19.07
N GLN A 35 -0.82 12.81 -19.98
CA GLN A 35 0.22 13.56 -20.71
C GLN A 35 1.19 14.35 -19.80
N ASP A 36 0.77 14.72 -18.59
CA ASP A 36 1.61 15.42 -17.60
C ASP A 36 2.32 14.49 -16.61
N LEU A 37 2.06 13.19 -16.65
CA LEU A 37 2.70 12.19 -15.81
C LEU A 37 3.54 11.29 -16.72
N ALA A 38 4.82 11.11 -16.40
CA ALA A 38 5.61 10.06 -17.05
C ALA A 38 5.40 8.76 -16.27
N PRO A 39 4.44 7.88 -16.65
CA PRO A 39 4.30 6.59 -16.00
C PRO A 39 5.62 5.83 -16.11
N ILE A 40 6.09 5.26 -15.00
CA ILE A 40 7.33 4.48 -14.96
C ILE A 40 7.05 3.02 -15.37
N GLY A 41 5.78 2.62 -15.27
CA GLY A 41 5.26 1.32 -15.67
C GLY A 41 3.92 1.03 -14.99
N ALA A 42 3.28 -0.07 -15.37
CA ALA A 42 2.11 -0.62 -14.72
C ALA A 42 2.33 -2.12 -14.46
N VAL A 43 1.89 -2.59 -13.30
CA VAL A 43 2.00 -3.99 -12.86
C VAL A 43 0.60 -4.52 -12.57
N ALA A 44 0.33 -5.75 -12.96
CA ALA A 44 -0.88 -6.47 -12.55
C ALA A 44 -0.76 -6.97 -11.10
N VAL A 45 -1.88 -7.00 -10.38
CA VAL A 45 -2.00 -7.67 -9.09
C VAL A 45 -2.83 -8.92 -9.35
N GLU A 46 -2.15 -10.06 -9.41
CA GLU A 46 -2.69 -11.35 -9.80
C GLU A 46 -2.02 -12.42 -8.95
N HIS A 47 -2.83 -13.40 -8.54
CA HIS A 47 -2.39 -14.61 -7.86
C HIS A 47 -2.95 -15.82 -8.60
N ASP A 48 -2.08 -16.71 -9.08
CA ASP A 48 -2.47 -17.93 -9.80
C ASP A 48 -3.39 -17.71 -11.02
N GLY A 49 -3.26 -16.58 -11.73
CA GLY A 49 -4.12 -16.24 -12.87
C GLY A 49 -5.37 -15.44 -12.50
N ASP A 50 -5.68 -15.28 -11.21
CA ASP A 50 -6.84 -14.55 -10.74
C ASP A 50 -6.45 -13.11 -10.34
N PRO A 51 -7.02 -12.08 -11.00
CA PRO A 51 -6.73 -10.70 -10.65
C PRO A 51 -7.36 -10.36 -9.29
N SER A 52 -6.60 -9.66 -8.44
CA SER A 52 -7.06 -9.21 -7.13
C SER A 52 -6.89 -7.69 -7.00
N PRO A 53 -7.88 -6.95 -6.47
CA PRO A 53 -7.75 -5.52 -6.31
C PRO A 53 -6.70 -5.18 -5.24
N PRO A 54 -5.77 -4.25 -5.50
CA PRO A 54 -4.88 -3.75 -4.47
C PRO A 54 -5.66 -2.97 -3.41
N MET A 55 -5.39 -3.26 -2.14
CA MET A 55 -6.11 -2.73 -0.99
C MET A 55 -5.29 -1.70 -0.20
N ALA A 56 -3.99 -1.93 -0.02
CA ALA A 56 -3.08 -0.98 0.65
C ALA A 56 -1.68 -1.00 0.04
N LEU A 57 -0.96 0.12 0.22
CA LEU A 57 0.37 0.36 -0.33
C LEU A 57 1.24 1.09 0.68
N SER A 58 2.51 0.69 0.81
CA SER A 58 3.47 1.38 1.68
C SER A 58 4.89 1.25 1.17
N PHE A 59 5.58 2.37 0.99
CA PHE A 59 7.00 2.38 0.65
C PHE A 59 7.86 2.15 1.89
N CYS A 60 8.94 1.38 1.73
CA CYS A 60 10.04 1.35 2.69
C CYS A 60 10.53 2.78 2.96
N LYS A 61 10.87 3.10 4.22
CA LYS A 61 11.29 4.45 4.64
C LYS A 61 12.81 4.58 4.74
N THR A 62 13.53 3.47 4.74
CA THR A 62 14.99 3.38 4.86
C THR A 62 15.63 3.69 3.52
N ASN A 63 16.61 4.60 3.51
CA ASN A 63 17.25 5.11 2.28
C ASN A 63 17.71 4.03 1.30
N LYS A 64 18.21 2.89 1.79
CA LYS A 64 18.67 1.78 0.92
C LYS A 64 17.51 1.12 0.17
N ASN A 65 16.36 0.96 0.83
CA ASN A 65 15.22 0.19 0.35
C ASN A 65 14.01 1.06 -0.01
N ALA A 66 14.14 2.39 -0.03
CA ALA A 66 13.03 3.31 -0.32
C ALA A 66 12.35 3.14 -1.69
N HIS A 67 12.92 2.29 -2.55
CA HIS A 67 12.37 1.87 -3.83
C HIS A 67 11.51 0.59 -3.76
N ILE A 68 11.43 -0.03 -2.59
CA ILE A 68 10.59 -1.20 -2.35
C ILE A 68 9.22 -0.72 -1.91
N LEU A 69 8.20 -1.16 -2.66
CA LEU A 69 6.80 -0.93 -2.38
C LEU A 69 6.19 -2.22 -1.85
N ALA A 70 5.62 -2.18 -0.65
CA ALA A 70 4.73 -3.22 -0.17
C ALA A 70 3.31 -2.95 -0.68
N LEU A 71 2.66 -3.99 -1.18
CA LEU A 71 1.30 -4.00 -1.68
C LEU A 71 0.54 -5.13 -1.02
N THR A 72 -0.71 -4.88 -0.67
CA THR A 72 -1.63 -5.91 -0.18
C THR A 72 -2.92 -5.88 -0.97
N ASP A 73 -3.68 -6.96 -0.90
CA ASP A 73 -4.91 -7.12 -1.68
C ASP A 73 -6.05 -7.79 -0.90
N GLU A 74 -7.15 -8.01 -1.61
CA GLU A 74 -8.36 -8.66 -1.11
C GLU A 74 -8.16 -10.15 -0.80
N GLY A 75 -7.20 -10.80 -1.46
CA GLY A 75 -6.88 -12.22 -1.23
C GLY A 75 -6.07 -12.47 0.04
N GLY A 76 -5.60 -11.43 0.73
CA GLY A 76 -4.76 -11.56 1.92
C GLY A 76 -3.28 -11.77 1.62
N TYR A 77 -2.86 -11.47 0.39
CA TYR A 77 -1.47 -11.55 -0.02
C TYR A 77 -0.72 -10.25 0.30
N ILE A 78 0.58 -10.39 0.50
CA ILE A 78 1.54 -9.30 0.56
C ILE A 78 2.54 -9.50 -0.58
N GLY A 79 2.64 -8.53 -1.47
CA GLY A 79 3.64 -8.45 -2.52
C GLY A 79 4.64 -7.33 -2.27
N LEU A 80 5.93 -7.59 -2.47
CA LEU A 80 6.97 -6.57 -2.49
C LEU A 80 7.42 -6.31 -3.93
N TYR A 81 7.42 -5.05 -4.34
CA TYR A 81 7.76 -4.64 -5.71
C TYR A 81 8.92 -3.65 -5.74
N ASN A 82 9.83 -3.84 -6.67
CA ASN A 82 10.94 -2.92 -6.94
C ASN A 82 10.52 -1.86 -7.98
N THR A 83 10.34 -0.62 -7.53
CA THR A 83 9.87 0.48 -8.38
C THR A 83 10.97 1.17 -9.21
N ARG A 84 12.23 0.71 -9.11
CA ARG A 84 13.31 1.22 -10.00
C ARG A 84 13.26 0.60 -11.39
N GLN A 85 12.55 -0.51 -11.55
CA GLN A 85 12.37 -1.11 -12.85
C GLN A 85 11.44 -0.24 -13.69
N LYS A 86 11.87 0.06 -14.91
CA LYS A 86 11.07 0.82 -15.87
C LYS A 86 10.52 -0.15 -16.90
N PHE A 87 9.22 -0.05 -17.15
CA PHE A 87 8.55 -0.90 -18.10
C PHE A 87 8.09 -0.06 -19.29
N PRO A 88 8.45 -0.42 -20.53
CA PRO A 88 7.91 0.23 -21.71
C PRO A 88 6.38 0.12 -21.76
N ASP A 89 5.69 1.07 -22.39
CA ASP A 89 4.23 1.01 -22.55
C ASP A 89 3.74 -0.21 -23.36
N SER A 90 4.65 -0.90 -24.05
CA SER A 90 4.35 -2.06 -24.89
C SER A 90 4.40 -3.41 -24.15
N THR A 91 4.81 -3.46 -22.89
CA THR A 91 4.87 -4.72 -22.13
C THR A 91 3.56 -5.02 -21.42
N HIS A 92 3.18 -6.29 -21.41
CA HIS A 92 1.99 -6.78 -20.71
C HIS A 92 2.16 -6.55 -19.19
N TYR A 93 1.10 -6.15 -18.49
CA TYR A 93 1.17 -5.71 -17.08
C TYR A 93 1.61 -6.84 -16.13
N GLU A 94 1.31 -8.07 -16.50
CA GLU A 94 1.59 -9.34 -15.84
C GLU A 94 3.08 -9.65 -15.97
N GLU A 95 3.66 -9.45 -17.15
CA GLU A 95 5.12 -9.60 -17.35
C GLU A 95 5.90 -8.54 -16.55
N ASN A 96 5.35 -7.33 -16.44
CA ASN A 96 5.92 -6.27 -15.61
C ASN A 96 5.83 -6.60 -14.12
N ALA A 97 4.71 -7.20 -13.69
CA ALA A 97 4.53 -7.64 -12.31
C ALA A 97 5.59 -8.67 -11.93
N GLU A 98 5.78 -9.70 -12.75
CA GLU A 98 6.78 -10.75 -12.52
C GLU A 98 8.22 -10.20 -12.48
N LYS A 99 8.53 -9.22 -13.32
CA LYS A 99 9.85 -8.56 -13.29
C LYS A 99 10.04 -7.71 -12.03
N ALA A 100 9.03 -6.95 -11.62
CA ALA A 100 9.10 -6.04 -10.49
C ALA A 100 8.98 -6.75 -9.12
N LYS A 101 8.28 -7.88 -9.05
CA LYS A 101 7.97 -8.61 -7.82
C LYS A 101 9.26 -9.20 -7.24
N VAL A 102 9.60 -8.75 -6.04
CA VAL A 102 10.75 -9.21 -5.26
C VAL A 102 10.36 -10.46 -4.47
N SER A 103 9.13 -10.49 -3.94
CA SER A 103 8.62 -11.58 -3.13
C SER A 103 7.12 -11.44 -2.92
N GLU A 104 6.45 -12.56 -2.66
CA GLU A 104 5.02 -12.63 -2.40
C GLU A 104 4.70 -13.78 -1.46
N TRP A 105 3.73 -13.57 -0.57
CA TRP A 105 3.25 -14.60 0.35
C TRP A 105 1.86 -14.25 0.89
N VAL A 106 1.14 -15.27 1.35
CA VAL A 106 -0.14 -15.10 2.06
C VAL A 106 0.13 -14.77 3.53
N ALA A 107 -0.46 -13.68 4.03
CA ALA A 107 -0.33 -13.28 5.43
C ALA A 107 -1.64 -13.46 6.21
N HIS A 108 -2.78 -13.43 5.53
CA HIS A 108 -4.11 -13.53 6.12
C HIS A 108 -5.03 -14.36 5.22
N ASP A 109 -6.04 -15.00 5.81
CA ASP A 109 -7.09 -15.72 5.06
C ASP A 109 -8.25 -14.79 4.65
N ASN A 110 -8.00 -13.48 4.62
CA ASN A 110 -8.97 -12.43 4.30
C ASN A 110 -8.24 -11.15 3.85
N ALA A 111 -8.99 -10.21 3.27
CA ALA A 111 -8.50 -8.95 2.74
C ALA A 111 -7.70 -8.13 3.74
N ILE A 112 -6.53 -7.65 3.32
CA ILE A 112 -5.67 -6.78 4.13
C ILE A 112 -5.93 -5.32 3.76
N PHE A 113 -6.41 -4.55 4.72
CA PHE A 113 -6.85 -3.16 4.50
C PHE A 113 -5.78 -2.12 4.80
N ASP A 114 -4.74 -2.48 5.57
CA ASP A 114 -3.65 -1.57 5.90
C ASP A 114 -2.33 -2.32 6.08
N ILE A 115 -1.22 -1.65 5.73
CA ILE A 115 0.14 -2.17 5.81
C ILE A 115 1.12 -1.06 6.19
N CYS A 116 1.98 -1.35 7.16
CA CYS A 116 2.99 -0.41 7.62
C CYS A 116 4.33 -1.09 7.86
N TRP A 117 5.41 -0.48 7.37
CA TRP A 117 6.76 -0.85 7.73
C TRP A 117 7.07 -0.46 9.18
N ILE A 118 7.60 -1.40 9.95
CA ILE A 118 7.99 -1.24 11.35
C ILE A 118 9.43 -1.75 11.58
N LYS A 119 9.99 -1.48 12.77
CA LYS A 119 11.34 -1.93 13.16
C LYS A 119 12.40 -1.54 12.10
N GLU A 120 12.45 -0.27 11.73
CA GLU A 120 13.38 0.23 10.69
C GLU A 120 13.21 -0.50 9.34
N ASP A 121 11.96 -0.79 8.98
CA ASP A 121 11.52 -1.51 7.77
C ASP A 121 12.02 -2.96 7.64
N THR A 122 12.44 -3.57 8.75
CA THR A 122 12.75 -5.01 8.81
C THR A 122 11.53 -5.91 9.03
N ASN A 123 10.38 -5.29 9.31
CA ASN A 123 9.11 -5.97 9.50
C ASN A 123 7.97 -5.16 8.87
N LEU A 124 6.88 -5.87 8.61
CA LEU A 124 5.60 -5.33 8.17
C LEU A 124 4.55 -5.61 9.24
N LEU A 125 3.68 -4.65 9.47
CA LEU A 125 2.48 -4.76 10.28
C LEU A 125 1.29 -4.67 9.35
N THR A 126 0.40 -5.66 9.40
CA THR A 126 -0.81 -5.71 8.56
C THR A 126 -2.07 -5.77 9.41
N ALA A 127 -3.16 -5.18 8.91
CA ALA A 127 -4.49 -5.27 9.51
C ALA A 127 -5.49 -5.83 8.50
N SER A 128 -6.19 -6.90 8.88
CA SER A 128 -7.06 -7.66 7.97
C SER A 128 -8.52 -7.73 8.43
N GLY A 129 -9.41 -8.05 7.49
CA GLY A 129 -10.84 -8.31 7.72
C GLY A 129 -11.13 -9.58 8.53
N ASP A 130 -10.13 -10.45 8.72
CA ASP A 130 -10.19 -11.58 9.64
C ASP A 130 -10.14 -11.15 11.13
N GLN A 131 -10.19 -9.84 11.39
CA GLN A 131 -10.13 -9.22 12.72
C GLN A 131 -8.78 -9.44 13.42
N SER A 132 -7.72 -9.66 12.65
CA SER A 132 -6.37 -9.83 13.17
C SER A 132 -5.41 -8.74 12.70
N VAL A 133 -4.33 -8.61 13.46
CA VAL A 133 -3.16 -7.78 13.14
C VAL A 133 -1.93 -8.68 13.24
N SER A 134 -1.12 -8.72 12.18
CA SER A 134 0.05 -9.60 12.11
C SER A 134 1.32 -8.79 11.94
N ASP A 135 2.38 -9.14 12.69
CA ASP A 135 3.73 -8.60 12.48
C ASP A 135 4.60 -9.65 11.78
N LEU A 136 4.92 -9.43 10.50
CA LEU A 136 5.73 -10.33 9.70
C LEU A 136 7.12 -9.75 9.52
N ALA A 137 8.16 -10.56 9.76
CA ALA A 137 9.53 -10.17 9.45
C ALA A 137 9.71 -10.13 7.93
N SER A 138 9.98 -8.94 7.38
CA SER A 138 10.39 -8.83 5.97
C SER A 138 11.78 -9.45 5.76
N THR A 139 12.57 -9.63 6.84
CA THR A 139 13.89 -10.29 6.89
C THR A 139 13.91 -11.76 6.48
N LYS A 140 12.78 -12.46 6.37
CA LYS A 140 12.77 -13.82 5.79
C LYS A 140 12.97 -13.84 4.26
N LEU A 141 13.02 -12.68 3.60
CA LEU A 141 13.07 -12.55 2.14
C LEU A 141 14.26 -11.72 1.61
N TYR A 142 15.16 -11.24 2.48
CA TYR A 142 16.32 -10.43 2.08
C TYR A 142 17.58 -11.23 1.68
N PHE A 143 17.54 -12.56 1.59
CA PHE A 143 18.73 -13.35 1.19
C PHE A 143 18.69 -13.73 -0.30
N ASN A 144 19.22 -12.83 -1.14
CA ASN A 144 20.25 -13.10 -2.16
C ASN A 144 20.36 -11.91 -3.13
N PHE A 145 20.88 -10.77 -2.66
CA PHE A 145 21.58 -9.88 -3.58
C PHE A 145 23.09 -10.16 -3.42
N PRO A 146 23.79 -10.62 -4.47
CA PRO A 146 25.23 -10.79 -4.37
C PRO A 146 25.85 -9.41 -4.18
N THR A 147 26.64 -9.26 -3.12
CA THR A 147 27.58 -8.15 -3.01
C THR A 147 28.54 -8.23 -4.19
N ALA A 148 28.46 -7.26 -5.09
CA ALA A 148 29.50 -6.93 -6.05
C ALA A 148 30.20 -5.65 -5.60
#